data_AF-A0A5S3YSB2-F1
#
_entry.id   AF-A0A5S3YSB2-F1
#
_cell.length_a   1.000
_cell.length_b   1.000
_cell.length_c   1.000
_cell.angle_alpha   90.00
_cell.angle_beta   90.00
_cell.angle_gamma   90.00
#
_symmetry.space_group_name_H-M   'P 1'
#
loop_
_entity.id
_entity.type
_entity.pdbx_description
1 polymer ?
#
loop_
_entity_poly.entity_id
_entity_poly.type
_entity_poly.pdbx_seq_one_letter_code
_entity_poly.pdbx_strand_id
1 'polypeptide(L)'
;MNYLNTLSIESLLLLRIAFDNKGDVVNLHQDMMDLYLFPERLESSYKDEWQAYIKRALAKAEINEASLMEIMKNRCTQETDQVNVLKARLLSAKSEYLELSQALRDAQQQQNSDNVKTIKTPLHNWLEWVIT
;
A
#
# COMPACT_ATOMS: atom_id res chain seq x y z
N MET A 1 18.41 10.65 3.81
CA MET A 1 17.63 9.41 3.97
C MET A 1 16.18 9.76 3.64
N ASN A 2 15.54 9.05 2.70
CA ASN A 2 14.13 9.23 2.35
C ASN A 2 13.28 8.56 3.45
N TYR A 3 12.47 9.33 4.18
CA TYR A 3 11.55 8.88 5.22
C TYR A 3 10.58 7.81 4.69
N LEU A 4 10.19 7.88 3.41
CA LEU A 4 9.35 6.83 2.79
C LEU A 4 10.00 5.44 2.86
N ASN A 5 11.33 5.35 2.86
CA ASN A 5 12.04 4.08 2.96
C ASN A 5 11.96 3.46 4.35
N THR A 6 11.57 4.26 5.36
CA THR A 6 11.41 3.82 6.76
C THR A 6 9.98 3.41 7.08
N LEU A 7 9.03 3.68 6.18
CA LEU A 7 7.63 3.35 6.38
C LEU A 7 7.38 1.85 6.20
N SER A 8 6.45 1.33 7.00
CA SER A 8 5.94 -0.02 6.83
C SER A 8 5.16 -0.13 5.52
N ILE A 9 5.02 -1.34 5.00
CA ILE A 9 4.31 -1.57 3.74
C ILE A 9 2.83 -1.20 3.83
N GLU A 10 2.22 -1.35 5.01
CA GLU A 10 0.85 -0.93 5.31
C GLU A 10 0.72 0.60 5.27
N SER A 11 1.72 1.31 5.80
CA SER A 11 1.76 2.77 5.74
C SER A 11 1.92 3.26 4.31
N LEU A 12 2.74 2.56 3.51
CA LEU A 12 2.89 2.84 2.08
C LEU A 12 1.60 2.57 1.31
N LEU A 13 0.89 1.47 1.58
CA LEU A 13 -0.41 1.18 0.96
C LEU A 13 -1.43 2.28 1.27
N LEU A 14 -1.55 2.69 2.53
CA LEU A 14 -2.47 3.77 2.93
C LEU A 14 -2.16 5.07 2.18
N LEU A 15 -0.89 5.44 2.06
CA LEU A 15 -0.47 6.62 1.31
C LEU A 15 -0.72 6.44 -0.20
N ARG A 16 -0.45 5.26 -0.75
CA ARG A 16 -0.69 4.96 -2.17
C ARG A 16 -2.17 5.10 -2.54
N ILE A 17 -3.09 4.70 -1.65
CA ILE A 17 -4.54 4.90 -1.79
C ILE A 17 -4.92 6.37 -1.60
N ALA A 18 -4.39 7.03 -0.56
CA ALA A 18 -4.68 8.44 -0.27
C ALA A 18 -4.29 9.40 -1.40
N PHE A 19 -3.29 9.01 -2.19
CA PHE A 19 -2.87 9.73 -3.38
C PHE A 19 -3.32 9.07 -4.67
N ASP A 20 -4.13 8.00 -4.61
CA ASP A 20 -4.56 7.29 -5.80
C ASP A 20 -5.36 8.22 -6.71
N ASN A 21 -5.07 8.12 -8.00
CA ASN A 21 -5.78 8.85 -9.02
C ASN A 21 -6.46 7.83 -9.92
N LYS A 22 -7.80 7.82 -9.93
CA LYS A 22 -8.62 6.89 -10.73
C LYS A 22 -8.37 6.96 -12.24
N GLY A 23 -7.62 7.97 -12.71
CA GLY A 23 -7.17 8.11 -14.09
C GLY A 23 -5.74 7.63 -14.37
N ASP A 24 -5.02 7.06 -13.39
CA ASP A 24 -3.67 6.51 -13.61
C ASP A 24 -3.74 5.11 -14.25
N VAL A 25 -2.71 4.78 -15.03
CA VAL A 25 -2.64 3.52 -15.81
C VAL A 25 -2.51 2.30 -14.90
N VAL A 26 -2.00 2.50 -13.68
CA VAL A 26 -1.76 1.45 -12.69
C VAL A 26 -2.99 1.29 -11.78
N ASN A 27 -3.67 0.16 -11.92
CA ASN A 27 -4.82 -0.18 -11.11
C ASN A 27 -4.37 -0.86 -9.80
N LEU A 28 -4.32 -0.08 -8.72
CA LEU A 28 -3.93 -0.57 -7.41
C LEU A 28 -4.76 -1.77 -6.95
N HIS A 29 -6.06 -1.82 -7.29
CA HIS A 29 -6.90 -2.96 -6.94
C HIS A 29 -6.40 -4.25 -7.62
N GLN A 30 -6.01 -4.16 -8.89
CA GLN A 30 -5.43 -5.29 -9.61
C GLN A 30 -4.09 -5.70 -8.99
N ASP A 31 -3.22 -4.74 -8.69
CA ASP A 31 -1.93 -5.03 -8.03
C ASP A 31 -2.15 -5.78 -6.71
N MET A 32 -3.15 -5.39 -5.93
CA MET A 32 -3.50 -6.06 -4.68
C MET A 32 -4.08 -7.46 -4.90
N MET A 33 -4.84 -7.69 -5.96
CA MET A 33 -5.33 -9.04 -6.30
C MET A 33 -4.20 -9.95 -6.78
N ASP A 34 -3.24 -9.40 -7.52
CA ASP A 34 -2.07 -10.13 -7.99
C ASP A 34 -1.22 -10.66 -6.83
N LEU A 35 -1.23 -10.00 -5.67
CA LEU A 35 -0.52 -10.46 -4.48
C LEU A 35 -1.02 -11.80 -3.93
N TYR A 36 -2.24 -12.22 -4.24
CA TYR A 36 -2.71 -13.57 -3.90
C TYR A 36 -2.00 -14.68 -4.68
N LEU A 37 -1.45 -14.34 -5.86
CA LEU A 37 -0.76 -15.27 -6.75
C LEU A 37 0.76 -15.07 -6.70
N PHE A 38 1.21 -13.83 -6.52
CA PHE A 38 2.60 -13.42 -6.58
C PHE A 38 2.97 -12.54 -5.37
N PRO A 39 2.92 -13.09 -4.15
CA PRO A 39 3.16 -12.32 -2.94
C PRO A 39 4.58 -11.71 -2.92
N GLU A 40 5.58 -12.33 -3.54
CA GLU A 40 6.95 -11.84 -3.69
C GLU A 40 7.05 -10.43 -4.33
N ARG A 41 6.07 -10.06 -5.15
CA ARG A 41 6.01 -8.73 -5.81
C ARG A 41 5.96 -7.58 -4.81
N LEU A 42 5.47 -7.85 -3.60
CA LEU A 42 5.42 -6.86 -2.54
C LEU A 42 6.80 -6.30 -2.22
N GLU A 43 7.81 -7.17 -2.16
CA GLU A 43 9.19 -6.78 -1.86
C GLU A 43 10.01 -6.48 -3.12
N SER A 44 9.76 -7.20 -4.21
CA SER A 44 10.59 -7.08 -5.41
C SER A 44 10.30 -5.84 -6.26
N SER A 45 9.07 -5.31 -6.24
CA SER A 45 8.68 -4.20 -7.13
C SER A 45 7.67 -3.22 -6.52
N TYR A 46 6.58 -3.69 -5.91
CA TYR A 46 5.49 -2.81 -5.50
C TYR A 46 5.90 -1.80 -4.44
N LYS A 47 6.75 -2.19 -3.48
CA LYS A 47 7.29 -1.24 -2.48
C LYS A 47 7.98 -0.04 -3.13
N ASP A 48 8.87 -0.28 -4.09
CA ASP A 48 9.64 0.78 -4.75
C ASP A 48 8.75 1.64 -5.66
N GLU A 49 7.82 0.99 -6.38
CA GLU A 49 6.82 1.67 -7.22
C GLU A 49 5.92 2.59 -6.39
N TRP A 50 5.42 2.10 -5.25
CA TRP A 50 4.59 2.89 -4.34
C TRP A 50 5.37 4.06 -3.75
N GLN A 51 6.61 3.86 -3.32
CA GLN A 51 7.46 4.96 -2.83
C GLN A 51 7.67 6.03 -3.91
N ALA A 52 7.98 5.62 -5.14
CA ALA A 52 8.17 6.55 -6.26
C ALA A 52 6.88 7.30 -6.62
N TYR A 53 5.73 6.62 -6.58
CA TYR A 53 4.41 7.23 -6.75
C TYR A 53 4.13 8.28 -5.67
N ILE A 54 4.22 7.87 -4.39
CA ILE A 54 3.95 8.72 -3.23
C ILE A 54 4.85 9.96 -3.25
N LYS A 55 6.15 9.79 -3.55
CA LYS A 55 7.08 10.91 -3.65
C LYS A 55 6.64 11.95 -4.70
N ARG A 56 6.19 11.50 -5.88
CA ARG A 56 5.68 12.40 -6.93
C ARG A 56 4.37 13.07 -6.50
N ALA A 57 3.49 12.33 -5.84
CA ALA A 57 2.20 12.85 -5.38
C ALA A 57 2.34 13.90 -4.27
N LEU A 58 3.27 13.67 -3.32
CA LEU A 58 3.63 14.64 -2.28
C LEU A 58 4.15 15.94 -2.88
N ALA A 59 5.07 15.85 -3.86
CA ALA A 59 5.59 17.03 -4.55
C ALA A 59 4.48 17.82 -5.28
N LYS A 60 3.56 17.14 -5.96
CA LYS A 60 2.41 17.78 -6.62
C LYS A 60 1.44 18.44 -5.64
N ALA A 61 1.34 17.91 -4.42
CA ALA A 61 0.49 18.44 -3.36
C ALA A 61 1.20 19.49 -2.50
N GLU A 62 2.45 19.83 -2.82
CA GLU A 62 3.31 20.73 -2.05
C GLU A 62 3.47 20.29 -0.58
N ILE A 63 3.32 18.99 -0.30
CA ILE A 63 3.50 18.41 1.03
C ILE A 63 4.96 18.00 1.15
N ASN A 64 5.67 18.62 2.10
CA ASN A 64 7.04 18.24 2.40
C ASN A 64 7.10 16.97 3.28
N GLU A 65 8.26 16.32 3.27
CA GLU A 65 8.49 15.07 3.98
C GLU A 65 8.45 15.22 5.51
N ALA A 66 8.79 16.40 6.05
CA ALA A 66 8.70 16.67 7.48
C ALA A 66 7.24 16.70 7.96
N SER A 67 6.35 17.36 7.21
CA SER A 67 4.91 17.37 7.49
C SER A 67 4.30 15.97 7.42
N LEU A 68 4.70 15.16 6.44
CA LEU A 68 4.31 13.75 6.38
C LEU A 68 4.78 12.99 7.63
N MET A 69 6.04 13.17 8.03
CA MET A 69 6.62 12.53 9.20
C MET A 69 5.91 12.91 10.49
N GLU A 70 5.56 14.18 10.67
CA GLU A 70 4.81 14.66 11.83
C GLU A 70 3.41 14.05 11.91
N ILE A 71 2.69 14.00 10.79
CA ILE A 71 1.37 13.36 10.71
C ILE A 71 1.46 11.87 11.01
N MET A 72 2.39 11.16 10.37
CA MET A 72 2.56 9.73 10.57
C MET A 72 2.98 9.36 12.00
N LYS A 73 3.68 10.25 12.69
CA LYS A 73 4.07 10.09 14.11
C LYS A 73 3.03 10.62 15.08
N ASN A 74 1.86 11.06 14.61
CA ASN A 74 0.82 11.72 15.41
C ASN A 74 1.37 12.89 16.25
N ARG A 75 2.35 13.61 15.70
CA ARG A 75 3.08 14.72 16.34
C ARG A 75 2.81 16.08 15.70
N CYS A 76 1.83 16.17 14.81
CA CYS A 76 1.49 17.41 14.14
C CYS A 76 0.96 18.42 15.17
N THR A 77 1.77 19.44 15.50
CA THR A 77 1.43 20.48 16.48
C THR A 77 0.73 21.68 15.86
N GLN A 78 0.79 21.83 14.53
CA GLN A 78 0.19 22.94 13.79
C GLN A 78 -0.67 22.41 12.64
N GLU A 79 -1.92 22.87 12.55
CA GLU A 79 -2.80 22.58 11.43
C GLU A 79 -2.54 23.57 10.30
N THR A 80 -1.74 23.16 9.34
CA THR A 80 -1.56 23.89 8.07
C THR A 80 -2.54 23.38 7.03
N ASP A 81 -2.75 24.16 5.96
CA ASP A 81 -3.59 23.72 4.84
C ASP A 81 -3.10 22.39 4.23
N GLN A 82 -1.78 22.21 4.13
CA GLN A 82 -1.15 20.98 3.64
C GLN A 82 -1.46 19.78 4.56
N VAL A 83 -1.39 19.98 5.88
CA VAL A 83 -1.73 18.97 6.88
C VAL A 83 -3.20 18.57 6.77
N ASN A 84 -4.09 19.56 6.62
CA ASN A 84 -5.53 19.32 6.50
C ASN A 84 -5.88 18.59 5.21
N VAL A 85 -5.24 18.95 4.08
CA VAL A 85 -5.38 18.23 2.80
C VAL A 85 -4.93 16.78 2.94
N LEU A 86 -3.79 16.51 3.58
CA LEU A 86 -3.30 15.14 3.79
C LEU A 86 -4.22 14.34 4.72
N LYS A 87 -4.67 14.93 5.83
CA LYS A 87 -5.65 14.31 6.74
C LYS A 87 -6.94 13.94 5.99
N ALA A 88 -7.49 14.85 5.19
CA ALA A 88 -8.70 14.60 4.41
C ALA A 88 -8.52 13.42 3.43
N ARG A 89 -7.37 13.36 2.74
CA ARG A 89 -7.03 12.25 1.84
C ARG A 89 -6.88 10.91 2.55
N LEU A 90 -6.21 10.90 3.71
CA LEU A 90 -6.07 9.70 4.53
C LEU A 90 -7.42 9.21 5.05
N LEU A 91 -8.31 10.13 5.42
CA LEU A 91 -9.67 9.80 5.84
C LEU A 91 -10.49 9.21 4.70
N SER A 92 -10.42 9.78 3.48
CA SER A 92 -11.12 9.22 2.32
C SER A 92 -10.56 7.86 1.90
N ALA A 93 -9.26 7.63 2.09
CA ALA A 93 -8.62 6.35 1.79
C ALA A 93 -8.99 5.22 2.76
N LYS A 94 -9.56 5.55 3.94
CA LYS A 94 -9.76 4.57 5.01
C LYS A 94 -10.62 3.37 4.59
N SER A 95 -11.71 3.58 3.86
CA SER A 95 -12.60 2.48 3.44
C SER A 95 -11.88 1.51 2.51
N GLU A 96 -11.26 2.05 1.46
CA GLU A 96 -10.54 1.27 0.46
C GLU A 96 -9.29 0.60 1.06
N TYR A 97 -8.63 1.26 2.01
CA TYR A 97 -7.55 0.64 2.77
C TYR A 97 -8.04 -0.58 3.57
N LEU A 98 -9.19 -0.49 4.24
CA LEU A 98 -9.73 -1.64 4.97
C LEU A 98 -10.02 -2.82 4.04
N GLU A 99 -10.52 -2.55 2.83
CA GLU A 99 -10.77 -3.57 1.80
C GLU A 99 -9.46 -4.19 1.28
N LEU A 100 -8.47 -3.37 0.93
CA LEU A 100 -7.23 -3.82 0.29
C LEU A 100 -6.19 -4.36 1.26
N SER A 101 -6.22 -3.90 2.52
CA SER A 101 -5.25 -4.32 3.54
C SER A 101 -5.31 -5.81 3.87
N GLN A 102 -6.41 -6.48 3.57
CA GLN A 102 -6.52 -7.93 3.76
C GLN A 102 -5.60 -8.68 2.79
N ALA A 103 -5.62 -8.35 1.51
CA ALA A 103 -4.73 -8.96 0.51
C ALA A 103 -3.25 -8.74 0.86
N LEU A 104 -2.91 -7.55 1.37
CA LEU A 104 -1.56 -7.25 1.85
C LEU A 104 -1.13 -8.18 2.99
N ARG A 105 -1.99 -8.35 3.98
CA ARG A 105 -1.72 -9.21 5.15
C ARG A 105 -1.60 -10.67 4.75
N ASP A 106 -2.47 -11.13 3.85
CA ASP A 106 -2.45 -12.51 3.36
C ASP A 106 -1.13 -12.78 2.62
N ALA A 107 -0.67 -11.85 1.77
CA ALA A 107 0.60 -11.95 1.07
C ALA A 107 1.81 -11.95 2.04
N GLN A 108 1.80 -11.07 3.05
CA GLN A 108 2.83 -11.07 4.09
C GLN A 108 2.82 -12.38 4.90
N GLN A 109 1.65 -12.94 5.21
CA GLN A 109 1.55 -14.23 5.89
C GLN A 109 2.09 -15.36 5.02
N GLN A 110 1.77 -15.37 3.72
CA GLN A 110 2.28 -16.36 2.77
C GLN A 110 3.80 -16.34 2.70
N GLN A 111 4.42 -15.16 2.49
CA GLN A 111 5.89 -15.03 2.47
C GLN A 111 6.54 -15.50 3.78
N ASN A 112 5.95 -15.15 4.92
CA ASN A 112 6.46 -15.59 6.22
C ASN A 112 6.21 -17.09 6.47
N SER A 113 5.13 -17.64 5.92
CA SER A 113 4.77 -19.06 6.01
C SER A 113 5.50 -19.94 4.99
N ASP A 114 6.07 -19.40 3.92
CA ASP A 114 6.92 -20.16 3.00
C ASP A 114 8.29 -20.51 3.62
N ASN A 115 8.61 -19.91 4.78
CA ASN A 115 9.62 -20.46 5.69
C ASN A 115 9.15 -21.75 6.43
N VAL A 116 7.88 -22.16 6.29
CA VAL A 116 7.25 -23.39 6.79
C VAL A 116 6.18 -23.92 5.80
N LYS A 117 6.63 -24.63 4.75
CA LYS A 117 5.86 -25.56 3.87
C LYS A 117 4.49 -25.08 3.35
N THR A 118 4.49 -24.58 2.10
CA THR A 118 3.41 -24.62 1.09
C THR A 118 2.00 -24.95 1.61
N ILE A 119 1.24 -23.92 1.93
CA ILE A 119 -0.20 -24.06 2.17
C ILE A 119 -0.91 -23.92 0.82
N LYS A 120 -1.34 -25.04 0.24
CA LYS A 120 -2.30 -25.03 -0.87
C LYS A 120 -3.61 -24.40 -0.38
N THR A 121 -3.92 -23.19 -0.84
CA THR A 121 -5.14 -22.47 -0.46
C THR A 121 -6.36 -23.01 -1.23
N PRO A 122 -7.60 -22.73 -0.79
CA PRO A 122 -8.82 -23.13 -1.49
C PRO A 122 -8.89 -22.64 -2.96
N LEU A 123 -8.26 -21.51 -3.28
CA LEU A 123 -8.16 -20.98 -4.64
C LEU A 123 -7.28 -21.85 -5.54
N HIS A 124 -6.19 -22.42 -5.00
CA HIS A 124 -5.31 -23.35 -5.72
C HIS A 124 -6.07 -24.63 -6.09
N ASN A 125 -6.92 -25.14 -5.20
CA ASN A 125 -7.77 -26.29 -5.50
C ASN A 125 -8.86 -25.97 -6.54
N TRP A 126 -9.38 -24.73 -6.55
CA TRP A 126 -10.34 -24.30 -7.56
C TRP A 126 -9.71 -24.21 -8.96
N LEU A 127 -8.47 -23.72 -9.07
CA LEU A 127 -7.73 -23.65 -10.33
C LEU A 127 -7.35 -25.04 -10.88
N GLU A 128 -6.96 -25.99 -10.02
CA GLU A 128 -6.68 -27.37 -10.45
C GLU A 128 -7.95 -28.08 -10.98
N TRP A 129 -9.15 -27.76 -10.46
CA TRP A 129 -10.42 -28.34 -10.92
C TRP A 129 -10.88 -27.82 -12.30
N VAL A 130 -10.58 -26.56 -12.65
CA VAL A 130 -11.01 -25.95 -13.93
C VAL A 130 -10.15 -26.39 -15.11
N ILE A 131 -8.93 -26.87 -14.86
CA ILE A 131 -7.93 -27.20 -15.89
C ILE A 131 -7.88 -28.72 -16.17
N THR A 132 -8.66 -29.54 -15.46
CA THR A 132 -8.77 -31.01 -15.66
C THR A 132 -10.12 -31.39 -16.23
#